data_AF-A0A1V5JTZ2-F1
#
_entry.id   AF-A0A1V5JTZ2-F1
#
_cell.length_a   1.000
_cell.length_b   1.000
_cell.length_c   1.000
_cell.angle_alpha   90.00
_cell.angle_beta   90.00
_cell.angle_gamma   90.00
#
_symmetry.space_group_name_H-M   'P 1'
#
loop_
_entity.id
_entity.type
_entity.pdbx_description
1 polymer ?
#
loop_
_entity_poly.entity_id
_entity_poly.type
_entity_poly.pdbx_seq_one_letter_code
_entity_poly.pdbx_strand_id
1 'polypeptide(L)'
;MEEIFGFEVCNERFRPMAEALRRKYEELRHVDPESVLFLMNRKSLGKQKKRVVLARTSKVPPKWQEVLYQLGGGSYFFMVEFYEKSLEPLDQAQITALIYHELRKITPEGGVVPPDVHDWYQMIQGLGRHWFYPDATCPDLLAEGVDWKKLMGSFYEAPHPSES
;
A
#
# COMPACT_ATOMS: atom_id res chain seq x y z
N MET A 1 18.85 16.77 21.57
CA MET A 1 17.39 16.90 21.38
C MET A 1 17.12 16.28 20.02
N GLU A 2 16.70 15.01 19.97
CA GLU A 2 16.31 14.41 18.69
C GLU A 2 15.02 15.09 18.25
N GLU A 3 15.07 15.81 17.13
CA GLU A 3 13.85 16.19 16.44
C GLU A 3 13.14 14.91 16.03
N ILE A 4 12.07 14.56 16.73
CA ILE A 4 11.16 13.49 16.28
C ILE A 4 10.43 14.07 15.07
N PHE A 5 11.05 13.93 13.89
CA PHE A 5 10.35 14.18 12.63
C PHE A 5 9.08 13.34 12.64
N GLY A 6 7.95 14.02 12.53
CA GLY A 6 6.65 13.35 12.63
C GLY A 6 6.32 12.43 11.45
N PHE A 7 7.08 12.59 10.37
CA PHE A 7 7.03 11.80 9.16
C PHE A 7 8.47 11.47 8.76
N GLU A 8 8.68 10.24 8.31
CA GLU A 8 9.96 9.73 7.81
C GLU A 8 9.76 9.19 6.39
N VAL A 9 10.68 9.48 5.48
CA VAL A 9 10.67 8.87 4.14
C VAL A 9 11.23 7.46 4.24
N CYS A 10 10.47 6.48 3.76
CA CYS A 10 10.81 5.06 3.86
C CYS A 10 10.86 4.37 2.49
N ASN A 11 11.21 5.10 1.43
CA ASN A 11 11.29 4.56 0.07
C ASN A 11 12.24 3.36 -0.01
N GLU A 12 13.45 3.47 0.55
CA GLU A 12 14.44 2.39 0.53
C GLU A 12 13.92 1.09 1.16
N ARG A 13 13.04 1.21 2.17
CA ARG A 13 12.44 0.07 2.85
C ARG A 13 11.30 -0.56 2.05
N PHE A 14 10.37 0.25 1.54
CA PHE A 14 9.10 -0.27 0.99
C PHE A 14 9.09 -0.42 -0.53
N ARG A 15 9.90 0.35 -1.25
CA ARG A 15 9.96 0.30 -2.70
C ARG A 15 10.40 -1.06 -3.26
N PRO A 16 11.42 -1.76 -2.70
CA PRO A 16 11.80 -3.08 -3.21
C PRO A 16 10.64 -4.10 -3.16
N MET A 17 9.81 -4.04 -2.11
CA MET A 17 8.60 -4.87 -1.99
C MET A 17 7.55 -4.47 -3.04
N ALA A 18 7.32 -3.17 -3.23
CA ALA A 18 6.40 -2.67 -4.27
C ALA A 18 6.82 -3.09 -5.69
N GLU A 19 8.12 -3.03 -6.00
CA GLU A 19 8.66 -3.51 -7.28
C GLU A 19 8.47 -5.02 -7.46
N ALA A 20 8.74 -5.80 -6.43
CA ALA A 20 8.56 -7.25 -6.48
C ALA A 20 7.08 -7.61 -6.70
N LEU A 21 6.17 -6.93 -5.99
CA LEU A 21 4.72 -7.09 -6.16
C LEU A 21 4.27 -6.73 -7.58
N ARG A 22 4.72 -5.58 -8.10
CA ARG A 22 4.43 -5.15 -9.47
C ARG A 22 4.90 -6.16 -10.52
N ARG A 23 6.09 -6.74 -10.34
CA ARG A 23 6.63 -7.75 -11.27
C ARG A 23 5.79 -9.02 -11.26
N LYS A 24 5.24 -9.37 -10.10
CA LYS A 24 4.51 -10.62 -9.89
C LYS A 24 3.02 -10.53 -10.28
N TYR A 25 2.37 -9.41 -9.99
CA TYR A 25 0.91 -9.24 -10.12
C TYR A 25 0.55 -8.33 -11.29
N GLU A 26 -0.22 -8.83 -12.24
CA GLU A 26 -0.58 -8.14 -13.48
C GLU A 26 -1.42 -6.90 -13.22
N GLU A 27 -2.30 -6.96 -12.21
CA GLU A 27 -3.14 -5.85 -11.75
C GLU A 27 -2.37 -4.66 -11.17
N LEU A 28 -1.05 -4.79 -10.96
CA LEU A 28 -0.19 -3.70 -10.47
C LEU A 28 0.74 -3.14 -11.56
N ARG A 29 0.70 -3.67 -12.79
CA ARG A 29 1.67 -3.30 -13.85
C ARG A 29 1.66 -1.81 -14.20
N HIS A 30 0.50 -1.16 -14.09
CA HIS A 30 0.32 0.27 -14.38
C HIS A 30 0.89 1.18 -13.29
N VAL A 31 1.13 0.66 -12.08
CA VAL A 31 1.73 1.42 -10.98
C VAL A 31 3.23 1.45 -11.17
N ASP A 32 3.84 2.64 -11.11
CA ASP A 32 5.30 2.79 -11.05
C ASP A 32 5.75 3.06 -9.60
N PRO A 33 6.43 2.10 -8.92
CA PRO A 33 6.90 2.26 -7.55
C PRO A 33 7.87 3.43 -7.35
N GLU A 34 8.57 3.89 -8.39
CA GLU A 34 9.43 5.07 -8.33
C GLU A 34 8.62 6.35 -8.13
N SER A 35 7.40 6.38 -8.68
CA SER A 35 6.46 7.50 -8.58
C SER A 35 5.65 7.53 -7.28
N VAL A 36 5.87 6.56 -6.39
CA VAL A 36 5.21 6.46 -5.09
C VAL A 36 6.18 6.89 -3.98
N LEU A 37 5.75 7.87 -3.19
CA LEU A 37 6.42 8.29 -1.97
C LEU A 37 5.91 7.47 -0.78
N PHE A 38 6.77 6.68 -0.17
CA PHE A 38 6.44 5.93 1.03
C PHE A 38 6.85 6.71 2.27
N LEU A 39 5.90 6.97 3.17
CA LEU A 39 6.12 7.67 4.42
C LEU A 39 5.74 6.83 5.63
N MET A 40 6.52 6.92 6.70
CA MET A 40 6.13 6.48 8.03
C MET A 40 5.60 7.67 8.83
N ASN A 41 4.36 7.57 9.30
CA ASN A 41 3.72 8.55 10.17
C ASN A 41 3.91 8.12 11.64
N ARG A 42 4.76 8.87 12.35
CA ARG A 42 5.04 8.66 13.78
C ARG A 42 4.16 9.53 14.70
N LYS A 43 3.49 10.55 14.13
CA LYS A 43 2.63 11.50 14.86
C LYS A 43 1.26 10.93 15.19
N SER A 44 0.67 10.18 14.28
CA SER A 44 -0.70 9.70 14.38
C SER A 44 -0.77 8.24 14.79
N LEU A 45 -1.76 7.91 15.60
CA LEU A 45 -2.12 6.53 15.95
C LEU A 45 -2.88 5.79 14.83
N GLY A 46 -3.11 6.43 13.67
CA GLY A 46 -3.87 5.82 12.57
C GLY A 46 -5.33 5.52 12.95
N LYS A 47 -6.00 6.41 13.70
CA LYS A 47 -7.39 6.18 14.13
C LYS A 47 -8.36 7.00 13.30
N GLN A 48 -9.29 6.34 12.60
CA GLN A 48 -10.42 7.00 11.94
C GLN A 48 -11.73 6.39 12.45
N LYS A 49 -12.60 7.21 13.05
CA LYS A 49 -13.94 6.81 13.53
C LYS A 49 -13.94 5.47 14.31
N LYS A 50 -13.03 5.31 15.27
CA LYS A 50 -12.83 4.11 16.13
C LYS A 50 -12.25 2.87 15.43
N ARG A 51 -11.85 2.95 14.16
CA ARG A 51 -11.14 1.87 13.45
C ARG A 51 -9.66 2.19 13.33
N VAL A 52 -8.83 1.16 13.43
CA VAL A 52 -7.39 1.22 13.15
C VAL A 52 -7.22 1.27 11.63
N VAL A 53 -6.41 2.21 11.16
CA VAL A 53 -5.97 2.36 9.78
C VAL A 53 -4.48 2.05 9.77
N LEU A 54 -4.06 1.07 8.99
CA LEU A 54 -2.66 0.63 8.91
C LEU A 54 -1.84 1.51 7.96
N ALA A 55 -2.45 1.87 6.84
CA ALA A 55 -1.86 2.74 5.83
C ALA A 55 -2.92 3.52 5.06
N ARG A 56 -2.48 4.54 4.33
CA ARG A 56 -3.33 5.34 3.44
C ARG A 56 -2.59 5.75 2.18
N THR A 57 -3.19 5.41 1.05
CA THR A 57 -2.79 5.93 -0.26
C THR A 57 -3.52 7.24 -0.60
N SER A 58 -2.79 8.19 -1.18
CA SER A 58 -3.32 9.47 -1.64
C SER A 58 -2.51 10.04 -2.81
N LYS A 59 -3.05 11.03 -3.52
CA LYS A 59 -2.28 11.82 -4.49
C LYS A 59 -1.39 12.83 -3.77
N VAL A 60 -0.17 13.00 -4.25
CA VAL A 60 0.68 14.12 -3.85
C VAL A 60 0.06 15.40 -4.41
N PRO A 61 -0.19 16.45 -3.62
CA PRO A 61 -0.74 17.70 -4.15
C PRO A 61 0.20 18.30 -5.21
N PRO A 62 -0.30 18.88 -6.32
CA PRO A 62 0.54 19.33 -7.45
C PRO A 62 1.70 20.25 -7.03
N LYS A 63 1.42 21.22 -6.16
CA LYS A 63 2.45 22.11 -5.58
C LYS A 63 3.60 21.34 -4.93
N TRP A 64 3.30 20.26 -4.21
CA TRP A 64 4.33 19.44 -3.55
C TRP A 64 5.08 18.56 -4.53
N GLN A 65 4.46 18.12 -5.63
CA GLN A 65 5.17 17.39 -6.69
C GLN A 65 6.29 18.25 -7.28
N GLU A 66 5.99 19.50 -7.61
CA GLU A 66 6.96 20.46 -8.15
C GLU A 66 8.08 20.77 -7.14
N VAL A 67 7.72 21.03 -5.88
CA VAL A 67 8.70 21.34 -4.82
C VAL A 67 9.64 20.17 -4.59
N LEU A 68 9.13 18.94 -4.47
CA LEU A 68 9.95 17.76 -4.25
C LEU A 68 10.92 17.53 -5.42
N TYR A 69 10.45 17.69 -6.65
CA TYR A 69 11.29 17.58 -7.84
C TYR A 69 12.41 18.63 -7.88
N GLN A 70 12.09 19.90 -7.60
CA GLN A 70 13.08 20.98 -7.57
C GLN A 70 14.15 20.82 -6.48
N LEU A 71 13.79 20.19 -5.36
CA LEU A 71 14.73 19.89 -4.27
C LEU A 71 15.59 18.64 -4.55
N GLY A 72 15.52 18.08 -5.76
CA GLY A 72 16.28 16.89 -6.16
C GLY A 72 15.67 15.57 -5.68
N GLY A 73 14.41 15.59 -5.23
CA GLY A 73 13.63 14.39 -4.96
C GLY A 73 13.11 13.73 -6.25
N GLY A 74 12.47 12.57 -6.10
CA GLY A 74 11.80 11.88 -7.20
C GLY A 74 10.52 12.57 -7.69
N SER A 75 10.06 12.20 -8.88
CA SER A 75 8.76 12.62 -9.43
C SER A 75 7.63 11.82 -8.79
N TYR A 76 7.20 12.23 -7.60
CA TYR A 76 6.15 11.53 -6.85
C TYR A 76 4.75 12.00 -7.25
N PHE A 77 3.91 11.09 -7.71
CA PHE A 77 2.48 11.35 -8.00
C PHE A 77 1.57 10.85 -6.89
N PHE A 78 1.99 9.79 -6.21
CA PHE A 78 1.23 9.15 -5.13
C PHE A 78 2.06 9.09 -3.85
N MET A 79 1.36 8.98 -2.74
CA MET A 79 1.96 8.83 -1.43
C MET A 79 1.22 7.73 -0.65
N VAL A 80 1.98 6.83 -0.05
CA VAL A 80 1.49 5.81 0.87
C VAL A 80 2.03 6.12 2.26
N GLU A 81 1.14 6.50 3.16
CA GLU A 81 1.47 6.79 4.56
C GLU A 81 1.16 5.57 5.43
N PHE A 82 2.16 4.98 6.06
CA PHE A 82 2.00 3.92 7.07
C PHE A 82 1.97 4.51 8.47
N TYR A 83 1.18 3.95 9.38
CA TYR A 83 1.12 4.39 10.78
C TYR A 83 2.01 3.49 11.65
N GLU A 84 3.12 4.04 12.16
CA GLU A 84 4.20 3.27 12.81
C GLU A 84 3.70 2.32 13.90
N LYS A 85 2.90 2.84 14.83
CA LYS A 85 2.37 2.07 15.97
C LYS A 85 1.44 0.93 15.57
N SER A 86 0.84 1.00 14.38
CA SER A 86 0.00 -0.06 13.85
C SER A 86 0.77 -1.05 12.99
N LEU A 87 1.93 -0.65 12.47
CA LEU A 87 2.79 -1.46 11.60
C LEU A 87 3.84 -2.24 12.39
N GLU A 88 4.29 -1.73 13.54
CA GLU A 88 5.30 -2.34 14.41
C GLU A 88 5.06 -3.83 14.74
N PRO A 89 3.83 -4.29 15.04
CA PRO A 89 3.64 -5.69 15.39
C PRO A 89 3.41 -6.60 14.17
N LEU A 90 3.47 -6.06 12.95
CA LEU A 90 3.25 -6.84 11.73
C LEU A 90 4.54 -7.49 11.24
N ASP A 91 4.42 -8.72 10.77
CA ASP A 91 5.52 -9.40 10.09
C ASP A 91 5.69 -8.92 8.63
N GLN A 92 6.74 -9.42 7.96
CA GLN A 92 7.06 -9.03 6.59
C GLN A 92 5.97 -9.45 5.58
N ALA A 93 5.31 -10.59 5.77
CA ALA A 93 4.27 -11.06 4.87
C ALA A 93 3.03 -10.15 4.97
N GLN A 94 2.67 -9.74 6.18
CA GLN A 94 1.61 -8.78 6.47
C GLN A 94 1.94 -7.39 5.92
N ILE A 95 3.18 -6.91 6.10
CA ILE A 95 3.60 -5.63 5.50
C ILE A 95 3.53 -5.70 3.97
N THR A 96 3.97 -6.81 3.38
CA THR A 96 3.90 -7.04 1.93
C THR A 96 2.44 -7.03 1.44
N ALA A 97 1.55 -7.72 2.14
CA ALA A 97 0.11 -7.71 1.85
C ALA A 97 -0.51 -6.32 1.98
N LEU A 98 -0.06 -5.52 2.95
CA LEU A 98 -0.51 -4.14 3.11
C LEU A 98 -0.04 -3.25 1.96
N ILE A 99 1.22 -3.35 1.54
CA ILE A 99 1.74 -2.61 0.38
C ILE A 99 0.95 -3.00 -0.86
N TYR A 100 0.72 -4.30 -1.09
CA TYR A 100 -0.11 -4.78 -2.19
C TYR A 100 -1.50 -4.14 -2.18
N HIS A 101 -2.17 -4.13 -1.03
CA HIS A 101 -3.47 -3.49 -0.86
C HIS A 101 -3.45 -2.00 -1.18
N GLU A 102 -2.44 -1.26 -0.72
CA GLU A 102 -2.33 0.18 -0.97
C GLU A 102 -2.05 0.49 -2.44
N LEU A 103 -1.18 -0.28 -3.12
CA LEU A 103 -0.90 -0.07 -4.54
C LEU A 103 -2.11 -0.36 -5.43
N ARG A 104 -2.95 -1.34 -5.09
CA ARG A 104 -4.19 -1.64 -5.82
C ARG A 104 -5.19 -0.49 -5.85
N LYS A 105 -5.10 0.46 -4.91
CA LYS A 105 -5.95 1.65 -4.90
C LYS A 105 -5.57 2.67 -5.97
N ILE A 106 -4.36 2.58 -6.54
CA ILE A 106 -3.95 3.47 -7.63
C ILE A 106 -4.59 2.95 -8.92
N THR A 107 -5.37 3.79 -9.59
CA THR A 107 -6.05 3.39 -10.84
C THR A 107 -5.15 3.60 -12.06
N PRO A 108 -5.37 2.87 -13.17
CA PRO A 108 -4.64 3.08 -14.42
C PRO A 108 -4.72 4.51 -14.97
N GLU A 109 -5.82 5.23 -14.68
CA GLU A 109 -6.05 6.63 -15.08
C GLU A 109 -5.31 7.63 -14.17
N GLY A 110 -4.46 7.13 -13.28
CA GLY A 110 -3.72 7.93 -12.31
C GLY A 110 -4.60 8.44 -11.18
N GLY A 111 -5.71 7.78 -10.88
CA GLY A 111 -6.61 8.05 -9.76
C GLY A 111 -6.18 7.34 -8.47
N VAL A 112 -6.86 7.65 -7.36
CA VAL A 112 -6.83 6.83 -6.15
C VAL A 112 -8.27 6.48 -5.80
N VAL A 113 -8.59 5.19 -5.79
CA VAL A 113 -9.92 4.70 -5.42
C VAL A 113 -10.20 5.14 -3.98
N PRO A 114 -11.35 5.75 -3.69
CA PRO A 114 -11.72 6.07 -2.32
C PRO A 114 -11.81 4.78 -1.50
N PRO A 115 -11.59 4.84 -0.17
CA PRO A 115 -11.74 3.66 0.68
C PRO A 115 -13.15 3.05 0.51
N ASP A 116 -13.22 1.90 -0.16
CA ASP A 116 -14.46 1.15 -0.36
C ASP A 116 -14.43 -0.15 0.45
N VAL A 117 -15.61 -0.57 0.91
CA VAL A 117 -15.83 -1.85 1.60
C VAL A 117 -15.38 -3.02 0.72
N HIS A 118 -15.47 -2.87 -0.60
CA HIS A 118 -15.15 -3.92 -1.57
C HIS A 118 -13.66 -4.26 -1.67
N ASP A 119 -12.77 -3.27 -1.73
CA ASP A 119 -11.32 -3.51 -1.73
C ASP A 119 -10.85 -4.19 -0.44
N TRP A 120 -11.42 -3.77 0.68
CA TRP A 120 -11.16 -4.41 1.97
C TRP A 120 -11.76 -5.82 2.04
N TYR A 121 -12.93 -6.03 1.44
CA TYR A 121 -13.56 -7.34 1.33
C TYR A 121 -12.67 -8.33 0.55
N GLN A 122 -12.04 -7.89 -0.55
CA GLN A 122 -11.12 -8.76 -1.28
C GLN A 122 -9.91 -9.19 -0.46
N MET A 123 -9.31 -8.28 0.33
CA MET A 123 -8.23 -8.65 1.26
C MET A 123 -8.69 -9.70 2.28
N ILE A 124 -9.91 -9.54 2.82
CA ILE A 124 -10.50 -10.50 3.75
C ILE A 124 -10.74 -11.85 3.09
N GLN A 125 -11.21 -11.89 1.83
CA GLN A 125 -11.46 -13.16 1.14
C GLN A 125 -10.16 -13.89 0.79
N GLY A 126 -9.14 -13.16 0.33
CA GLY A 126 -7.87 -13.77 -0.07
C GLY A 126 -6.96 -14.15 1.10
N LEU A 127 -6.91 -13.36 2.17
CA LEU A 127 -5.95 -13.54 3.27
C LEU A 127 -6.61 -13.91 4.61
N GLY A 128 -7.95 -13.88 4.67
CA GLY A 128 -8.70 -14.08 5.90
C GLY A 128 -8.96 -12.79 6.68
N ARG A 129 -10.02 -12.79 7.49
CA ARG A 129 -10.52 -11.60 8.22
C ARG A 129 -9.49 -10.94 9.14
N HIS A 130 -8.56 -11.72 9.67
CA HIS A 130 -7.60 -11.30 10.69
C HIS A 130 -6.17 -11.24 10.14
N TRP A 131 -5.98 -11.21 8.82
CA TRP A 131 -4.65 -11.29 8.19
C TRP A 131 -3.63 -10.29 8.75
N PHE A 132 -4.08 -9.15 9.25
CA PHE A 132 -3.27 -8.07 9.82
C PHE A 132 -3.17 -8.09 11.36
N TYR A 133 -3.63 -9.16 12.02
CA TYR A 133 -3.46 -9.33 13.46
C TYR A 133 -2.07 -9.93 13.73
N PRO A 134 -1.33 -9.48 14.75
CA PRO A 134 0.06 -9.90 14.96
C PRO A 134 0.28 -11.41 15.13
N ASP A 135 -0.74 -12.12 15.59
CA ASP A 135 -0.75 -13.57 15.83
C ASP A 135 -1.36 -14.37 14.67
N ALA A 136 -1.82 -13.71 13.63
CA ALA A 136 -2.42 -14.37 12.47
C ALA A 136 -1.37 -14.73 11.42
N THR A 137 -1.56 -15.89 10.80
CA THR A 137 -0.77 -16.30 9.63
C THR A 137 -1.26 -15.57 8.39
N CYS A 138 -0.38 -14.81 7.74
CA CYS A 138 -0.63 -14.20 6.43
C CYS A 138 0.23 -14.91 5.37
N PRO A 139 -0.36 -15.39 4.26
CA PRO A 139 0.41 -15.85 3.12
C PRO A 139 1.37 -14.75 2.64
N ASP A 140 2.63 -15.10 2.40
CA ASP A 140 3.58 -14.19 1.79
C ASP A 140 3.27 -14.07 0.29
N LEU A 141 2.76 -12.91 -0.11
CA LEU A 141 2.43 -12.63 -1.50
C LEU A 141 3.66 -12.64 -2.42
N LEU A 142 4.88 -12.59 -1.91
CA LEU A 142 6.09 -12.73 -2.73
C LEU A 142 6.63 -14.16 -2.78
N ALA A 143 6.15 -15.07 -1.91
CA ALA A 143 6.59 -16.46 -1.90
C ALA A 143 6.24 -17.20 -3.19
N GLU A 144 7.09 -18.17 -3.55
CA GLU A 144 6.87 -19.03 -4.71
C GLU A 144 5.57 -19.85 -4.55
N GLY A 145 4.77 -19.96 -5.61
CA GLY A 145 3.52 -20.70 -5.60
C GLY A 145 2.30 -19.97 -5.00
N VAL A 146 2.50 -18.83 -4.32
CA VAL A 146 1.40 -17.96 -3.87
C VAL A 146 0.89 -17.12 -5.04
N ASP A 147 -0.40 -17.32 -5.37
CA ASP A 147 -1.09 -16.68 -6.47
C ASP A 147 -2.39 -16.03 -5.97
N TRP A 148 -2.55 -14.73 -6.23
CA TRP A 148 -3.68 -13.95 -5.71
C TRP A 148 -5.02 -14.44 -6.25
N LYS A 149 -5.08 -14.81 -7.53
CA LYS A 149 -6.29 -15.34 -8.16
C LYS A 149 -6.68 -16.69 -7.55
N LYS A 150 -5.71 -17.54 -7.21
CA LYS A 150 -5.96 -18.79 -6.49
C LYS A 150 -6.44 -18.57 -5.07
N LEU A 151 -5.83 -17.62 -4.34
CA LEU A 151 -6.27 -17.26 -2.98
C LEU A 151 -7.71 -16.76 -2.97
N MET A 152 -8.08 -15.95 -3.96
CA MET A 152 -9.43 -15.39 -4.09
C MET A 152 -10.47 -16.41 -4.59
N GLY A 153 -10.06 -17.44 -5.32
CA GLY A 153 -10.97 -18.47 -5.84
C GLY A 153 -12.12 -17.86 -6.66
N SER A 154 -13.36 -18.23 -6.32
CA SER A 154 -14.58 -17.71 -6.97
C SER A 154 -14.88 -16.24 -6.67
N PHE A 155 -14.17 -15.62 -5.72
CA PHE A 155 -14.35 -14.21 -5.35
C PHE A 155 -13.37 -13.29 -6.08
N TYR A 156 -12.51 -13.84 -6.95
CA TYR A 156 -11.60 -13.02 -7.74
C TYR A 156 -12.39 -12.16 -8.73
N GLU A 157 -12.21 -10.86 -8.64
CA GLU A 157 -12.64 -9.92 -9.66
C GLU A 157 -11.40 -9.33 -10.33
N ALA A 158 -11.43 -9.31 -11.67
CA ALA A 158 -10.38 -8.65 -12.43
C ALA A 158 -10.37 -7.15 -12.07
N PRO A 159 -9.18 -6.50 -12.08
CA PRO A 159 -9.12 -5.05 -11.95
C PRO A 159 -10.04 -4.40 -12.99
N HIS A 160 -10.74 -3.34 -12.57
CA HIS A 160 -11.64 -2.61 -13.46
C HIS A 160 -10.91 -2.25 -14.76
N PRO A 161 -11.48 -2.57 -15.94
CA PRO A 161 -10.86 -2.19 -17.19
C PRO A 161 -10.75 -0.67 -17.22
N SER A 162 -9.60 -0.16 -17.65
CA SER A 162 -9.49 1.25 -18.02
C SER A 162 -10.55 1.52 -19.08
N GLU A 163 -11.52 2.38 -18.78
CA GLU A 163 -12.50 2.79 -19.80
C GLU A 163 -11.72 3.34 -20.99
N SER A 164 -11.89 2.69 -22.15
CA SER A 164 -11.16 2.98 -23.39
C SER A 164 -11.59 4.29 -24.03
#